data_AF-A0A6V7U0W4-F1
#
_entry.id   AF-A0A6V7U0W4-F1
#
_cell.length_a   1.000
_cell.length_b   1.000
_cell.length_c   1.000
_cell.angle_alpha   90.00
_cell.angle_beta   90.00
_cell.angle_gamma   90.00
#
_symmetry.space_group_name_H-M   'P 1'
#
loop_
_entity.id
_entity.type
_entity.pdbx_description
1 polymer ?
#
loop_
_entity_poly.entity_id
_entity_poly.type
_entity_poly.pdbx_seq_one_letter_code
_entity_poly.pdbx_strand_id
1 'polypeptide(L)'
;MGGMLELPILRQRIHETILEPLIQRFLALCEARDSVVNSRLTDLFECFTGIADAGQADTARTLFKFLQPVYERCIPLIRNCSQSQPLIVSILAFLKSNTDVLFFYVESKEDIQSYHNLLIGVINAYKDTQLQRFASFENATDDEQQTQDLTTFIEILCLAITKTYLPLDLSEASAIDSAKVSLHGLEILLPMMSEDLLKIPLLCTSFFRLLIFISDIAPEAIVQVSEQMLNGFLGCVQSALDNTFGIERVRSALEIVNNFASHCLLQIQKGQQVSPLLAENILKFIPKIFELAMQFSCELEIFNEATSTLFTLIGLNQDSFKAYLNQLLSLPSNIENKSALEQAFTKLLTTSSDDEATPRNFTASKKRNFQIKFESFLIEVSGALCLT
;
A
#
# COMPACT_ATOMS: atom_id res chain seq x y z
N MET A 1 -5.15 41.31 30.20
CA MET A 1 -4.43 41.72 28.96
C MET A 1 -2.94 41.36 28.93
N GLY A 2 -2.35 40.73 29.96
CA GLY A 2 -0.91 40.38 29.98
C GLY A 2 -0.53 39.03 29.35
N GLY A 3 -1.43 38.03 29.30
CA GLY A 3 -1.06 36.67 28.87
C GLY A 3 -0.95 36.42 27.36
N MET A 4 -1.47 37.30 26.50
CA MET A 4 -1.46 37.09 25.04
C MET A 4 -0.19 37.61 24.34
N LEU A 5 0.59 38.48 24.99
CA LEU A 5 1.82 39.06 24.43
C LEU A 5 3.10 38.30 24.83
N GLU A 6 3.04 37.43 25.84
CA GLU A 6 4.21 36.64 26.30
C GLU A 6 4.47 35.40 25.43
N LEU A 7 3.42 34.77 24.91
CA LEU A 7 3.51 33.58 24.05
C LEU A 7 4.30 33.81 22.74
N PRO A 8 4.09 34.91 21.98
CA PRO A 8 4.88 35.21 20.79
C PRO A 8 6.37 35.44 21.09
N ILE A 9 6.66 36.16 22.18
CA ILE A 9 8.03 36.47 22.61
C ILE A 9 8.75 35.20 23.08
N LEU A 10 8.06 34.31 23.79
CA LEU A 10 8.59 33.02 24.21
C LEU A 10 8.86 32.09 23.02
N ARG A 11 7.93 32.03 22.04
CA ARG A 11 8.13 31.28 20.79
C ARG A 11 9.35 31.78 20.02
N GLN A 12 9.53 33.10 19.92
CA GLN A 12 10.69 33.70 19.28
C GLN A 12 12.00 33.37 20.02
N ARG A 13 12.02 33.45 21.36
CA ARG A 13 13.21 33.06 22.15
C ARG A 13 13.55 31.59 22.01
N ILE A 14 12.57 30.69 22.01
CA ILE A 14 12.81 29.25 21.81
C ILE A 14 13.41 29.01 20.41
N HIS A 15 12.88 29.67 19.40
CA HIS A 15 13.42 29.60 18.05
C HIS A 15 14.88 30.06 17.98
N GLU A 16 15.19 31.24 18.52
CA GLU A 16 16.54 31.84 18.48
C GLU A 16 17.55 31.11 19.38
N THR A 17 17.12 30.56 20.52
CA THR A 17 18.03 30.01 21.53
C THR A 17 18.24 28.49 21.40
N ILE A 18 17.27 27.76 20.84
CA ILE A 18 17.28 26.29 20.80
C ILE A 18 17.31 25.77 19.36
N LEU A 19 16.38 26.25 18.53
CA LEU A 19 16.18 25.70 17.18
C LEU A 19 17.27 26.17 16.21
N GLU A 20 17.56 27.47 16.16
CA GLU A 20 18.56 28.04 15.26
C GLU A 20 19.97 27.46 15.50
N PRO A 21 20.49 27.37 16.74
CA PRO A 21 21.82 26.79 16.99
C PRO A 21 21.92 25.32 16.56
N LEU A 22 20.80 24.59 16.58
CA LEU A 22 20.75 23.18 16.21
C LEU A 22 20.89 23.01 14.68
N ILE A 23 20.24 23.87 13.89
CA ILE A 23 20.44 23.93 12.42
C ILE A 23 21.86 24.38 12.09
N GLN A 24 22.37 25.42 12.74
CA GLN A 24 23.72 25.92 12.48
C GLN A 24 24.78 24.85 12.76
N ARG A 25 24.62 24.09 13.86
CA ARG A 25 25.48 22.95 14.18
C ARG A 25 25.37 21.84 13.13
N PHE A 26 24.17 21.54 12.66
CA PHE A 26 23.95 20.55 11.61
C PHE A 26 24.64 20.93 10.30
N LEU A 27 24.47 22.17 9.84
CA LEU A 27 25.07 22.68 8.61
C LEU A 27 26.61 22.67 8.70
N ALA A 28 27.18 23.11 9.83
CA ALA A 28 28.62 23.07 10.05
C ALA A 28 29.18 21.63 9.99
N LEU A 29 28.44 20.65 10.51
CA LEU A 29 28.83 19.24 10.44
C LEU A 29 28.70 18.67 9.02
N CYS A 30 27.72 19.11 8.23
CA CYS A 30 27.59 18.70 6.83
C CYS A 30 28.78 19.16 5.95
N GLU A 31 29.47 20.22 6.35
CA GLU A 31 30.65 20.75 5.65
C GLU A 31 31.98 20.16 6.16
N ALA A 32 31.95 19.52 7.33
CA ALA A 32 33.13 18.91 7.95
C ALA A 32 33.54 17.60 7.25
N ARG A 33 34.85 17.34 7.15
CA ARG A 33 35.41 16.15 6.47
C ARG A 33 35.91 15.05 7.43
N ASP A 34 35.54 15.11 8.71
CA ASP A 34 36.06 14.21 9.74
C ASP A 34 35.27 12.89 9.85
N SER A 35 35.95 11.82 10.26
CA SER A 35 35.34 10.48 10.41
C SER A 35 34.30 10.37 11.53
N VAL A 36 34.34 11.27 12.53
CA VAL A 36 33.40 11.31 13.67
C VAL A 36 32.09 12.05 13.32
N VAL A 37 32.01 12.62 12.12
CA VAL A 37 30.86 13.42 11.67
C VAL A 37 29.58 12.58 11.61
N ASN A 38 29.65 11.33 11.15
CA ASN A 38 28.46 10.49 10.97
C ASN A 38 27.70 10.23 12.28
N SER A 39 28.41 9.90 13.36
CA SER A 39 27.76 9.67 14.67
C SER A 39 27.09 10.93 15.21
N ARG A 40 27.71 12.10 15.05
CA ARG A 40 27.11 13.37 15.49
C ARG A 40 25.92 13.78 14.63
N LEU A 41 25.96 13.46 13.34
CA LEU A 41 24.83 13.67 12.44
C LEU A 41 23.67 12.74 12.81
N THR A 42 23.95 11.48 13.16
CA THR A 42 22.96 10.53 13.69
C THR A 42 22.24 11.11 14.90
N ASP A 43 22.98 11.58 15.92
CA ASP A 43 22.39 12.20 17.12
C ASP A 43 21.50 13.41 16.76
N LEU A 44 21.90 14.22 15.77
CA LEU A 44 21.12 15.37 15.34
C LEU A 44 19.84 14.95 14.59
N PHE A 45 19.89 13.90 13.76
CA PHE A 45 18.69 13.37 13.11
C PHE A 45 17.70 12.78 14.12
N GLU A 46 18.18 12.15 15.20
CA GLU A 46 17.30 11.76 16.31
C GLU A 46 16.65 12.98 16.97
N CYS A 47 17.41 14.05 17.20
CA CYS A 47 16.86 15.30 17.72
C CYS A 47 15.79 15.89 16.78
N PHE A 48 16.06 15.91 15.47
CA PHE A 48 15.12 16.41 14.47
C PHE A 48 13.87 15.53 14.36
N THR A 49 14.01 14.22 14.55
CA THR A 49 12.89 13.28 14.64
C THR A 49 12.00 13.64 15.83
N GLY A 50 12.59 13.86 17.01
CA GLY A 50 11.84 14.31 18.19
C GLY A 50 11.15 15.67 18.00
N ILE A 51 11.74 16.59 17.23
CA ILE A 51 11.09 17.86 16.85
C ILE A 51 9.86 17.60 15.96
N ALA A 52 9.98 16.69 14.99
CA ALA A 52 8.87 16.35 14.11
C ALA A 52 7.73 15.62 14.87
N ASP A 53 8.06 14.68 15.74
CA ASP A 53 7.10 13.95 16.59
C ASP A 53 6.36 14.88 17.57
N ALA A 54 7.02 15.95 18.03
CA ALA A 54 6.41 16.96 18.89
C ALA A 54 5.46 17.92 18.13
N GLY A 55 5.32 17.76 16.81
CA GLY A 55 4.43 18.53 15.97
C GLY A 55 2.97 18.44 16.41
N GLN A 56 2.33 19.59 16.55
CA GLN A 56 0.88 19.71 16.78
C GLN A 56 0.26 20.50 15.64
N ALA A 57 -1.07 20.46 15.49
CA ALA A 57 -1.76 21.12 14.38
C ALA A 57 -1.42 22.62 14.24
N ASP A 58 -1.18 23.34 15.35
CA ASP A 58 -0.84 24.76 15.36
C ASP A 58 0.66 25.05 15.18
N THR A 59 1.54 24.08 15.41
CA THR A 59 3.01 24.23 15.30
C THR A 59 3.58 23.56 14.06
N ALA A 60 2.86 22.61 13.46
CA ALA A 60 3.37 21.73 12.42
C ALA A 60 3.93 22.49 11.21
N ARG A 61 3.23 23.52 10.73
CA ARG A 61 3.67 24.35 9.59
C ARG A 61 4.96 25.12 9.90
N THR A 62 5.08 25.62 11.11
CA THR A 62 6.26 26.37 11.55
C THR A 62 7.47 25.44 11.65
N LEU A 63 7.28 24.27 12.27
CA LEU A 63 8.33 23.26 12.40
C LEU A 63 8.73 22.68 11.03
N PHE A 64 7.78 22.46 10.14
CA PHE A 64 8.04 21.99 8.78
C PHE A 64 8.95 22.96 8.02
N LYS A 65 8.69 24.27 8.11
CA LYS A 65 9.56 25.31 7.50
C LYS A 65 10.92 25.40 8.18
N PHE A 66 10.95 25.29 9.50
CA PHE A 66 12.20 25.28 10.26
C PHE A 66 13.13 24.13 9.83
N LEU A 67 12.59 22.96 9.51
CA LEU A 67 13.35 21.78 9.08
C LEU A 67 13.77 21.81 7.60
N GLN A 68 13.38 22.82 6.83
CA GLN A 68 13.73 22.94 5.41
C GLN A 68 15.23 22.81 5.11
N PRO A 69 16.15 23.45 5.87
CA PRO A 69 17.59 23.29 5.65
C PRO A 69 18.09 21.85 5.89
N VAL A 70 17.37 21.06 6.70
CA VAL A 70 17.69 19.65 6.94
C VAL A 70 17.29 18.81 5.73
N TYR A 71 16.09 19.04 5.19
CA TYR A 71 15.58 18.36 3.99
C TYR A 71 16.55 18.48 2.81
N GLU A 72 17.09 19.68 2.57
CA GLU A 72 18.03 19.97 1.49
C GLU A 72 19.32 19.13 1.58
N ARG A 73 19.67 18.64 2.77
CA ARG A 73 20.87 17.84 3.03
C ARG A 73 20.62 16.34 3.05
N CYS A 74 19.37 15.87 3.15
CA CYS A 74 19.06 14.44 3.22
C CYS A 74 19.60 13.65 2.01
N ILE A 75 19.35 14.10 0.78
CA ILE A 75 19.78 13.40 -0.44
C ILE A 75 21.33 13.33 -0.55
N PRO A 76 22.08 14.45 -0.43
CA PRO A 76 23.53 14.40 -0.41
C PRO A 76 24.09 13.48 0.68
N LEU A 77 23.52 13.50 1.89
CA LEU A 77 23.99 12.68 2.99
C LEU A 77 23.78 11.18 2.74
N ILE A 78 22.63 10.77 2.19
CA ILE A 78 22.39 9.38 1.81
C ILE A 78 23.43 8.89 0.79
N ARG A 79 23.75 9.74 -0.21
CA ARG A 79 24.71 9.39 -1.26
C ARG A 79 26.15 9.33 -0.74
N ASN A 80 26.57 10.35 -0.01
CA ASN A 80 27.97 10.52 0.40
C ASN A 80 28.34 9.68 1.63
N CYS A 81 27.36 9.40 2.50
CA CYS A 81 27.56 8.62 3.72
C CYS A 81 26.88 7.24 3.64
N SER A 82 26.78 6.66 2.44
CA SER A 82 26.11 5.38 2.18
C SER A 82 26.66 4.19 2.98
N GLN A 83 27.91 4.28 3.44
CA GLN A 83 28.57 3.27 4.29
C GLN A 83 28.10 3.32 5.76
N SER A 84 27.50 4.42 6.20
CA SER A 84 27.11 4.63 7.60
C SER A 84 25.64 4.27 7.83
N GLN A 85 25.37 2.99 8.07
CA GLN A 85 24.01 2.49 8.29
C GLN A 85 23.21 3.22 9.38
N PRO A 86 23.78 3.52 10.57
CA PRO A 86 23.05 4.25 11.60
C PRO A 86 22.56 5.63 11.12
N LEU A 87 23.34 6.32 10.30
CA LEU A 87 22.96 7.61 9.76
C LEU A 87 21.83 7.49 8.74
N ILE A 88 21.88 6.49 7.86
CA ILE A 88 20.81 6.24 6.88
C ILE A 88 19.51 5.92 7.61
N VAL A 89 19.54 5.05 8.62
CA VAL A 89 18.38 4.70 9.44
C VAL A 89 17.79 5.94 10.11
N SER A 90 18.61 6.79 10.74
CA SER A 90 18.11 8.01 11.38
C SER A 90 17.53 9.02 10.39
N ILE A 91 18.08 9.13 9.17
CA ILE A 91 17.52 9.97 8.10
C ILE A 91 16.14 9.43 7.69
N LEU A 92 15.99 8.12 7.51
CA LEU A 92 14.70 7.51 7.15
C LEU A 92 13.67 7.66 8.28
N ALA A 93 14.08 7.44 9.53
CA ALA A 93 13.22 7.63 10.70
C ALA A 93 12.73 9.09 10.81
N PHE A 94 13.63 10.05 10.60
CA PHE A 94 13.30 11.46 10.52
C PHE A 94 12.28 11.72 9.41
N LEU A 95 12.52 11.28 8.18
CA LEU A 95 11.59 11.51 7.06
C LEU A 95 10.23 10.85 7.27
N LYS A 96 10.20 9.65 7.88
CA LYS A 96 8.96 8.98 8.28
C LYS A 96 8.16 9.83 9.26
N SER A 97 8.77 10.23 10.37
CA SER A 97 8.13 11.09 11.39
C SER A 97 7.63 12.41 10.78
N ASN A 98 8.43 13.03 9.92
CA ASN A 98 8.02 14.25 9.22
C ASN A 98 6.83 14.02 8.29
N THR A 99 6.79 12.91 7.55
CA THR A 99 5.70 12.60 6.64
C THR A 99 4.41 12.31 7.41
N ASP A 100 4.51 11.58 8.52
CA ASP A 100 3.38 11.19 9.37
C ASP A 100 2.77 12.38 10.13
N VAL A 101 3.61 13.19 10.77
CA VAL A 101 3.15 14.23 11.71
C VAL A 101 3.09 15.59 11.05
N LEU A 102 4.21 16.11 10.54
CA LEU A 102 4.31 17.50 10.09
C LEU A 102 3.70 17.72 8.72
N PHE A 103 4.09 16.88 7.76
CA PHE A 103 3.70 16.99 6.36
C PHE A 103 2.19 16.90 6.22
N PHE A 104 1.51 16.11 7.05
CA PHE A 104 0.05 16.02 7.12
C PHE A 104 -0.63 17.40 7.13
N TYR A 105 -0.11 18.36 7.89
CA TYR A 105 -0.69 19.71 8.06
C TYR A 105 -0.23 20.76 7.02
N VAL A 106 0.59 20.36 6.05
CA VAL A 106 1.06 21.25 4.98
C VAL A 106 -0.02 21.36 3.89
N GLU A 107 -0.40 22.60 3.58
CA GLU A 107 -1.41 22.97 2.57
C GLU A 107 -0.82 23.74 1.37
N SER A 108 0.37 24.32 1.53
CA SER A 108 1.01 25.09 0.47
C SER A 108 1.40 24.16 -0.67
N LYS A 109 0.89 24.44 -1.88
CA LYS A 109 1.18 23.64 -3.07
C LYS A 109 2.68 23.55 -3.37
N GLU A 110 3.40 24.66 -3.19
CA GLU A 110 4.85 24.71 -3.40
C GLU A 110 5.59 23.81 -2.39
N ASP A 111 5.21 23.88 -1.12
CA ASP A 111 5.81 23.05 -0.06
C ASP A 111 5.50 21.56 -0.28
N ILE A 112 4.27 21.24 -0.71
CA ILE A 112 3.86 19.86 -1.06
C ILE A 112 4.69 19.32 -2.23
N GLN A 113 4.80 20.09 -3.31
CA GLN A 113 5.59 19.68 -4.49
C GLN A 113 7.07 19.54 -4.16
N SER A 114 7.63 20.48 -3.39
CA SER A 114 9.02 20.42 -2.94
C SER A 114 9.29 19.17 -2.10
N TYR A 115 8.38 18.83 -1.17
CA TYR A 115 8.51 17.64 -0.34
C TYR A 115 8.34 16.34 -1.12
N HIS A 116 7.41 16.26 -2.08
CA HIS A 116 7.31 15.10 -2.97
C HIS A 116 8.59 14.91 -3.81
N ASN A 117 9.16 16.00 -4.33
CA ASN A 117 10.44 15.95 -5.05
C ASN A 117 11.59 15.48 -4.16
N LEU A 118 11.60 15.91 -2.88
CA LEU A 118 12.53 15.40 -1.88
C LEU A 118 12.37 13.89 -1.70
N LEU A 119 11.14 13.39 -1.48
CA LEU A 119 10.87 11.97 -1.31
C LEU A 119 11.30 11.15 -2.53
N ILE A 120 10.99 11.60 -3.75
CA ILE A 120 11.46 10.97 -4.99
C ILE A 120 12.99 10.97 -5.07
N GLY A 121 13.64 12.08 -4.70
CA GLY A 121 15.08 12.17 -4.64
C GLY A 121 15.72 11.21 -3.63
N VAL A 122 15.09 11.05 -2.46
CA VAL A 122 15.49 10.10 -1.42
C VAL A 122 15.32 8.66 -1.91
N ILE A 123 14.19 8.33 -2.54
CA ILE A 123 13.92 7.03 -3.16
C ILE A 123 15.04 6.66 -4.14
N ASN A 124 15.40 7.58 -5.03
CA ASN A 124 16.48 7.36 -6.00
C ASN A 124 17.85 7.20 -5.31
N ALA A 125 18.16 8.05 -4.32
CA ALA A 125 19.41 7.93 -3.58
C ALA A 125 19.51 6.61 -2.80
N TYR A 126 18.41 6.15 -2.19
CA TYR A 126 18.34 4.87 -1.49
C TYR A 126 18.48 3.70 -2.46
N LYS A 127 17.86 3.77 -3.64
CA LYS A 127 18.04 2.80 -4.73
C LYS A 127 19.50 2.65 -5.14
N ASP A 128 20.16 3.76 -5.43
CA ASP A 128 21.51 3.75 -5.99
C ASP A 128 22.56 3.26 -4.98
N THR A 129 22.29 3.36 -3.67
CA THR A 129 23.30 3.16 -2.63
C THR A 129 23.01 2.04 -1.64
N GLN A 130 21.74 1.80 -1.31
CA GLN A 130 21.35 0.86 -0.26
C GLN A 130 20.71 -0.39 -0.83
N LEU A 131 19.92 -0.27 -1.90
CA LEU A 131 19.10 -1.39 -2.36
C LEU A 131 19.90 -2.61 -2.82
N GLN A 132 21.09 -2.43 -3.41
CA GLN A 132 21.95 -3.55 -3.81
C GLN A 132 22.30 -4.51 -2.66
N ARG A 133 22.25 -4.04 -1.40
CA ARG A 133 22.47 -4.86 -0.21
C ARG A 133 21.40 -5.96 -0.07
N PHE A 134 20.18 -5.69 -0.51
CA PHE A 134 19.07 -6.64 -0.42
C PHE A 134 19.03 -7.67 -1.56
N ALA A 135 19.75 -7.43 -2.65
CA ALA A 135 19.77 -8.34 -3.80
C ALA A 135 20.55 -9.64 -3.55
N SER A 136 21.39 -9.70 -2.52
CA SER A 136 22.29 -10.83 -2.22
C SER A 136 21.88 -11.62 -0.96
N PHE A 137 20.65 -11.45 -0.47
CA PHE A 137 20.16 -12.14 0.73
C PHE A 137 19.93 -13.63 0.44
N GLU A 138 20.98 -14.45 0.57
CA GLU A 138 20.88 -15.92 0.54
C GLU A 138 20.52 -16.52 1.92
N ASN A 139 20.63 -15.76 3.02
CA ASN A 139 20.33 -16.22 4.39
C ASN A 139 19.45 -15.20 5.15
N ALA A 140 18.13 -15.27 4.96
CA ALA A 140 17.15 -14.29 5.48
C ALA A 140 16.90 -14.33 7.01
N THR A 141 17.54 -15.23 7.76
CA THR A 141 17.17 -15.52 9.16
C THR A 141 17.94 -14.75 10.23
N ASP A 142 19.06 -14.10 9.92
CA ASP A 142 19.95 -13.49 10.95
C ASP A 142 19.86 -11.96 11.08
N ASP A 143 19.05 -11.27 10.26
CA ASP A 143 19.19 -9.81 10.10
C ASP A 143 17.87 -9.00 10.09
N GLU A 144 17.04 -9.16 11.13
CA GLU A 144 15.88 -8.27 11.38
C GLU A 144 16.28 -6.78 11.40
N GLN A 145 17.46 -6.46 11.94
CA GLN A 145 17.98 -5.09 11.96
C GLN A 145 18.34 -4.56 10.57
N GLN A 146 18.79 -5.42 9.65
CA GLN A 146 19.16 -4.96 8.31
C GLN A 146 17.94 -4.74 7.41
N THR A 147 16.77 -5.28 7.74
CA THR A 147 15.53 -5.07 6.97
C THR A 147 14.62 -3.99 7.57
N GLN A 148 15.00 -3.45 8.73
CA GLN A 148 14.26 -2.38 9.40
C GLN A 148 14.30 -1.06 8.62
N ASP A 149 15.42 -0.75 7.95
CA ASP A 149 15.53 0.44 7.10
C ASP A 149 14.65 0.32 5.85
N LEU A 150 14.62 -0.85 5.20
CA LEU A 150 13.74 -1.15 4.07
C LEU A 150 12.27 -1.12 4.49
N THR A 151 11.96 -1.66 5.67
CA THR A 151 10.62 -1.57 6.25
C THR A 151 10.22 -0.11 6.42
N THR A 152 11.05 0.69 7.10
CA THR A 152 10.84 2.13 7.32
C THR A 152 10.66 2.88 6.00
N PHE A 153 11.46 2.54 4.99
CA PHE A 153 11.34 3.08 3.63
C PHE A 153 9.96 2.80 3.03
N ILE A 154 9.45 1.57 3.13
CA ILE A 154 8.09 1.22 2.68
C ILE A 154 7.02 1.97 3.49
N GLU A 155 7.22 2.18 4.79
CA GLU A 155 6.29 2.96 5.60
C GLU A 155 6.21 4.43 5.14
N ILE A 156 7.33 5.03 4.74
CA ILE A 156 7.34 6.38 4.14
C ILE A 156 6.49 6.39 2.86
N LEU A 157 6.60 5.37 2.00
CA LEU A 157 5.77 5.25 0.79
C LEU A 157 4.29 5.10 1.13
N CYS A 158 3.96 4.34 2.18
CA CYS A 158 2.60 4.21 2.69
C CYS A 158 2.03 5.55 3.17
N LEU A 159 2.83 6.32 3.90
CA LEU A 159 2.44 7.65 4.41
C LEU A 159 2.31 8.69 3.28
N ALA A 160 3.17 8.60 2.26
CA ALA A 160 3.12 9.50 1.11
C ALA A 160 1.80 9.36 0.34
N ILE A 161 1.29 8.13 0.18
CA ILE A 161 0.03 7.90 -0.53
C ILE A 161 -1.20 8.23 0.33
N THR A 162 -1.19 8.04 1.65
CA THR A 162 -2.35 8.37 2.49
C THR A 162 -2.68 9.86 2.54
N LYS A 163 -1.70 10.77 2.34
CA LYS A 163 -1.99 12.21 2.22
C LYS A 163 -2.89 12.55 1.02
N THR A 164 -2.94 11.69 0.00
CA THR A 164 -3.86 11.78 -1.15
C THR A 164 -5.34 11.79 -0.73
N TYR A 165 -5.68 11.19 0.42
CA TYR A 165 -7.05 10.97 0.87
C TYR A 165 -7.72 12.21 1.51
N LEU A 166 -6.96 13.26 1.83
CA LEU A 166 -7.53 14.43 2.53
C LEU A 166 -8.27 15.34 1.54
N PRO A 167 -9.58 15.58 1.72
CA PRO A 167 -10.40 16.49 0.91
C PRO A 167 -10.15 17.95 1.30
N LEU A 168 -8.89 18.33 1.42
CA LEU A 168 -8.52 19.72 1.22
C LEU A 168 -8.74 19.96 -0.28
N ASP A 169 -9.16 21.14 -0.71
CA ASP A 169 -9.45 21.53 -2.10
C ASP A 169 -8.20 21.51 -3.04
N LEU A 170 -7.30 20.57 -2.79
CA LEU A 170 -6.22 20.11 -3.62
C LEU A 170 -6.83 19.45 -4.85
N SER A 171 -6.91 20.23 -5.94
CA SER A 171 -7.14 19.79 -7.32
C SER A 171 -6.67 18.33 -7.54
N GLU A 172 -7.41 17.55 -8.33
CA GLU A 172 -7.04 16.17 -8.74
C GLU A 172 -5.54 16.03 -9.09
N ALA A 173 -4.91 17.07 -9.62
CA ALA A 173 -3.48 17.12 -9.90
C ALA A 173 -2.56 16.86 -8.69
N SER A 174 -2.89 17.36 -7.49
CA SER A 174 -2.08 17.16 -6.28
C SER A 174 -2.25 15.76 -5.67
N ALA A 175 -3.45 15.17 -5.78
CA ALA A 175 -3.69 13.79 -5.39
C ALA A 175 -2.89 12.83 -6.28
N ILE A 176 -2.87 13.10 -7.59
CA ILE A 176 -2.05 12.38 -8.56
C ILE A 176 -0.54 12.49 -8.22
N ASP A 177 -0.08 13.62 -7.68
CA ASP A 177 1.34 13.80 -7.34
C ASP A 177 1.81 12.99 -6.12
N SER A 178 0.95 12.79 -5.09
CA SER A 178 1.28 11.93 -3.94
C SER A 178 1.34 10.45 -4.34
N ALA A 179 0.40 9.97 -5.16
CA ALA A 179 0.40 8.61 -5.67
C ALA A 179 1.66 8.31 -6.53
N LYS A 180 2.16 9.29 -7.30
CA LYS A 180 3.40 9.15 -8.08
C LYS A 180 4.62 8.82 -7.22
N VAL A 181 4.74 9.40 -6.02
CA VAL A 181 5.86 9.11 -5.12
C VAL A 181 5.86 7.63 -4.74
N SER A 182 4.71 7.11 -4.31
CA SER A 182 4.57 5.72 -3.89
C SER A 182 4.66 4.73 -5.04
N LEU A 183 4.15 5.08 -6.24
CA LEU A 183 4.33 4.28 -7.45
C LEU A 183 5.79 4.23 -7.90
N HIS A 184 6.51 5.36 -7.88
CA HIS A 184 7.95 5.40 -8.19
C HIS A 184 8.75 4.53 -7.21
N GLY A 185 8.41 4.59 -5.92
CA GLY A 185 8.97 3.70 -4.91
C GLY A 185 8.66 2.22 -5.18
N LEU A 186 7.42 1.90 -5.51
CA LEU A 186 7.00 0.54 -5.84
C LEU A 186 7.72 -0.02 -7.08
N GLU A 187 7.91 0.78 -8.13
CA GLU A 187 8.62 0.36 -9.36
C GLU A 187 10.04 -0.10 -9.05
N ILE A 188 10.67 0.55 -8.08
CA ILE A 188 12.02 0.23 -7.63
C ILE A 188 12.03 -1.01 -6.72
N LEU A 189 11.00 -1.18 -5.89
CA LEU A 189 10.91 -2.29 -4.94
C LEU A 189 10.50 -3.62 -5.60
N LEU A 190 9.60 -3.60 -6.59
CA LEU A 190 9.03 -4.81 -7.20
C LEU A 190 10.09 -5.83 -7.67
N PRO A 191 11.17 -5.44 -8.39
CA PRO A 191 12.19 -6.39 -8.82
C PRO A 191 13.00 -7.00 -7.66
N MET A 192 12.94 -6.40 -6.47
CA MET A 192 13.73 -6.78 -5.31
C MET A 192 12.97 -7.58 -4.27
N MET A 193 11.64 -7.52 -4.29
CA MET A 193 10.77 -8.26 -3.38
C MET A 193 10.70 -9.74 -3.79
N SER A 194 11.80 -10.46 -3.60
CA SER A 194 11.88 -11.90 -3.80
C SER A 194 11.04 -12.64 -2.76
N GLU A 195 10.71 -13.89 -3.05
CA GLU A 195 9.98 -14.75 -2.12
C GLU A 195 10.71 -14.89 -0.78
N ASP A 196 12.04 -15.00 -0.80
CA ASP A 196 12.87 -15.11 0.41
C ASP A 196 12.86 -13.84 1.26
N LEU A 197 12.84 -12.67 0.61
CA LEU A 197 12.75 -11.40 1.33
C LEU A 197 11.35 -11.20 1.93
N LEU A 198 10.30 -11.64 1.23
CA LEU A 198 8.90 -11.60 1.71
C LEU A 198 8.56 -12.68 2.74
N LYS A 199 9.48 -13.61 3.05
CA LYS A 199 9.34 -14.49 4.24
C LYS A 199 9.56 -13.72 5.54
N ILE A 200 10.20 -12.55 5.51
CA ILE A 200 10.42 -11.70 6.69
C ILE A 200 9.09 -11.03 7.08
N PRO A 201 8.48 -11.34 8.23
CA PRO A 201 7.08 -10.97 8.52
C PRO A 201 6.80 -9.47 8.54
N LEU A 202 7.67 -8.67 9.18
CA LEU A 202 7.50 -7.21 9.29
C LEU A 202 7.59 -6.51 7.93
N LEU A 203 8.54 -6.96 7.11
CA LEU A 203 8.76 -6.44 5.77
C LEU A 203 7.61 -6.82 4.85
N CYS A 204 7.21 -8.09 4.83
CA CYS A 204 6.06 -8.57 4.08
C CYS A 204 4.77 -7.82 4.48
N THR A 205 4.58 -7.58 5.78
CA THR A 205 3.44 -6.82 6.28
C THR A 205 3.41 -5.39 5.73
N SER A 206 4.54 -4.70 5.81
CA SER A 206 4.65 -3.33 5.30
C SER A 206 4.49 -3.27 3.78
N PHE A 207 5.05 -4.23 3.05
CA PHE A 207 4.95 -4.31 1.60
C PHE A 207 3.51 -4.53 1.15
N PHE A 208 2.80 -5.53 1.70
CA PHE A 208 1.39 -5.75 1.34
C PHE A 208 0.48 -4.59 1.77
N ARG A 209 0.80 -3.90 2.86
CA ARG A 209 0.10 -2.66 3.24
C ARG A 209 0.26 -1.57 2.17
N LEU A 210 1.46 -1.41 1.60
CA LEU A 210 1.67 -0.50 0.47
C LEU A 210 0.81 -0.89 -0.74
N LEU A 211 0.76 -2.18 -1.08
CA LEU A 211 -0.05 -2.68 -2.20
C LEU A 211 -1.54 -2.41 -1.97
N ILE A 212 -2.05 -2.64 -0.76
CA ILE A 212 -3.43 -2.31 -0.36
C ILE A 212 -3.69 -0.82 -0.57
N PHE A 213 -2.85 0.06 -0.02
CA PHE A 213 -3.03 1.51 -0.14
C PHE A 213 -3.01 1.98 -1.60
N ILE A 214 -2.14 1.42 -2.45
CA ILE A 214 -2.13 1.75 -3.88
C ILE A 214 -3.44 1.30 -4.56
N SER A 215 -3.90 0.08 -4.26
CA SER A 215 -5.13 -0.47 -4.84
C SER A 215 -6.41 0.26 -4.41
N ASP A 216 -6.43 0.80 -3.19
CA ASP A 216 -7.58 1.49 -2.62
C ASP A 216 -7.61 2.99 -2.98
N ILE A 217 -6.47 3.67 -2.86
CA ILE A 217 -6.39 5.13 -2.96
C ILE A 217 -6.13 5.61 -4.38
N ALA A 218 -5.30 4.89 -5.17
CA ALA A 218 -4.89 5.33 -6.50
C ALA A 218 -4.95 4.22 -7.56
N PRO A 219 -6.09 3.50 -7.69
CA PRO A 219 -6.24 2.43 -8.68
C PRO A 219 -6.12 2.95 -10.13
N GLU A 220 -6.49 4.19 -10.43
CA GLU A 220 -6.31 4.78 -11.76
C GLU A 220 -4.83 5.00 -12.10
N ALA A 221 -4.01 5.34 -11.09
CA ALA A 221 -2.61 5.63 -11.29
C ALA A 221 -1.80 4.37 -11.61
N ILE A 222 -2.16 3.21 -11.01
CA ILE A 222 -1.51 1.93 -11.36
C ILE A 222 -1.92 1.41 -12.74
N VAL A 223 -3.05 1.85 -13.29
CA VAL A 223 -3.43 1.53 -14.68
C VAL A 223 -2.59 2.31 -15.68
N GLN A 224 -2.10 3.49 -15.29
CA GLN A 224 -1.28 4.36 -16.14
C GLN A 224 0.21 4.00 -16.13
N VAL A 225 0.66 3.08 -15.26
CA VAL A 225 2.04 2.60 -15.25
C VAL A 225 2.30 1.57 -16.35
N SER A 226 3.56 1.15 -16.50
CA SER A 226 3.93 0.14 -17.49
C SER A 226 3.25 -1.21 -17.22
N GLU A 227 2.95 -1.96 -18.29
CA GLU A 227 2.40 -3.31 -18.19
C GLU A 227 3.28 -4.24 -17.34
N GLN A 228 4.61 -4.07 -17.42
CA GLN A 228 5.56 -4.81 -16.60
C GLN A 228 5.35 -4.57 -15.10
N MET A 229 5.10 -3.32 -14.69
CA MET A 229 4.86 -2.97 -13.30
C MET A 229 3.54 -3.54 -12.80
N LEU A 230 2.47 -3.45 -13.61
CA LEU A 230 1.19 -4.07 -13.28
C LEU A 230 1.30 -5.59 -13.14
N ASN A 231 1.99 -6.25 -14.07
CA ASN A 231 2.21 -7.70 -14.01
C ASN A 231 3.07 -8.09 -12.80
N GLY A 232 4.09 -7.31 -12.45
CA GLY A 232 4.89 -7.53 -11.23
C GLY A 232 4.04 -7.40 -9.97
N PHE A 233 3.23 -6.35 -9.88
CA PHE A 233 2.28 -6.14 -8.78
C PHE A 233 1.32 -7.32 -8.64
N LEU A 234 0.66 -7.71 -9.73
CA LEU A 234 -0.32 -8.81 -9.71
C LEU A 234 0.34 -10.18 -9.51
N GLY A 235 1.61 -10.33 -9.90
CA GLY A 235 2.42 -11.51 -9.56
C GLY A 235 2.60 -11.67 -8.05
N CYS A 236 2.90 -10.59 -7.32
CA CYS A 236 2.95 -10.63 -5.85
C CYS A 236 1.59 -10.99 -5.22
N VAL A 237 0.49 -10.46 -5.78
CA VAL A 237 -0.88 -10.82 -5.36
C VAL A 237 -1.14 -12.30 -5.59
N GLN A 238 -0.73 -12.84 -6.75
CA GLN A 238 -0.88 -14.26 -7.06
C GLN A 238 -0.13 -15.15 -6.08
N SER A 239 1.15 -14.88 -5.81
CA SER A 239 1.93 -15.62 -4.81
C SER A 239 1.29 -15.59 -3.43
N ALA A 240 0.71 -14.46 -3.02
CA ALA A 240 -0.01 -14.39 -1.75
C ALA A 240 -1.31 -15.21 -1.74
N LEU A 241 -2.08 -15.24 -2.84
CA LEU A 241 -3.27 -16.10 -2.97
C LEU A 241 -2.91 -17.59 -2.98
N ASP A 242 -1.73 -17.95 -3.46
CA ASP A 242 -1.17 -19.31 -3.37
C ASP A 242 -0.68 -19.68 -1.95
N ASN A 243 -0.95 -18.82 -0.96
CA ASN A 243 -0.62 -18.99 0.44
C ASN A 243 0.88 -19.15 0.72
N THR A 244 1.74 -18.60 -0.15
CA THR A 244 3.20 -18.63 -0.01
C THR A 244 3.68 -17.92 1.27
N PHE A 245 2.95 -16.90 1.72
CA PHE A 245 3.36 -16.02 2.83
C PHE A 245 2.45 -16.12 4.07
N GLY A 246 1.57 -17.12 4.11
CA GLY A 246 0.61 -17.34 5.20
C GLY A 246 -0.75 -16.66 5.02
N ILE A 247 -1.69 -17.05 5.87
CA ILE A 247 -3.13 -16.78 5.71
C ILE A 247 -3.49 -15.29 5.76
N GLU A 248 -2.77 -14.49 6.55
CA GLU A 248 -2.99 -13.04 6.60
C GLU A 248 -2.71 -12.38 5.26
N ARG A 249 -1.70 -12.86 4.52
CA ARG A 249 -1.36 -12.31 3.20
C ARG A 249 -2.36 -12.73 2.13
N VAL A 250 -2.97 -13.91 2.27
CA VAL A 250 -4.12 -14.31 1.44
C VAL A 250 -5.24 -13.28 1.60
N ARG A 251 -5.55 -12.86 2.83
CA ARG A 251 -6.55 -11.81 3.08
C ARG A 251 -6.19 -10.49 2.40
N SER A 252 -4.95 -10.02 2.57
CA SER A 252 -4.47 -8.80 1.91
C SER A 252 -4.58 -8.87 0.39
N ALA A 253 -4.26 -10.03 -0.20
CA ALA A 253 -4.37 -10.25 -1.64
C ALA A 253 -5.83 -10.23 -2.12
N LEU A 254 -6.75 -10.85 -1.38
CA LEU A 254 -8.19 -10.77 -1.66
C LEU A 254 -8.70 -9.34 -1.61
N GLU A 255 -8.32 -8.57 -0.58
CA GLU A 255 -8.67 -7.17 -0.43
C GLU A 255 -8.18 -6.33 -1.63
N ILE A 256 -6.93 -6.51 -2.05
CA ILE A 256 -6.36 -5.84 -3.24
C ILE A 256 -7.17 -6.16 -4.50
N VAL A 257 -7.50 -7.44 -4.73
CA VAL A 257 -8.30 -7.84 -5.90
C VAL A 257 -9.70 -7.23 -5.83
N ASN A 258 -10.33 -7.22 -4.65
CA ASN A 258 -11.65 -6.62 -4.43
C ASN A 258 -11.63 -5.11 -4.67
N ASN A 259 -10.57 -4.40 -4.28
CA ASN A 259 -10.41 -2.96 -4.50
C ASN A 259 -10.38 -2.64 -5.99
N PHE A 260 -9.55 -3.35 -6.77
CA PHE A 260 -9.52 -3.11 -8.20
C PHE A 260 -10.80 -3.54 -8.93
N ALA A 261 -11.38 -4.67 -8.55
CA ALA A 261 -12.65 -5.11 -9.13
C ALA A 261 -13.76 -4.09 -8.85
N SER A 262 -13.82 -3.57 -7.62
CA SER A 262 -14.77 -2.52 -7.21
C SER A 262 -14.53 -1.23 -7.98
N HIS A 263 -13.27 -0.82 -8.14
CA HIS A 263 -12.88 0.34 -8.93
C HIS A 263 -13.37 0.22 -10.39
N CYS A 264 -13.12 -0.91 -11.05
CA CYS A 264 -13.60 -1.16 -12.41
C CYS A 264 -15.14 -1.08 -12.49
N LEU A 265 -15.84 -1.67 -11.52
CA LEU A 265 -17.30 -1.64 -11.45
C LEU A 265 -17.83 -0.21 -11.28
N LEU A 266 -17.20 0.59 -10.42
CA LEU A 266 -17.53 2.01 -10.22
C LEU A 266 -17.31 2.83 -11.48
N GLN A 267 -16.24 2.57 -12.24
CA GLN A 267 -16.00 3.23 -13.53
C GLN A 267 -17.12 2.90 -14.55
N ILE A 268 -17.52 1.63 -14.66
CA ILE A 268 -18.64 1.22 -15.52
C ILE A 268 -19.93 1.94 -15.12
N GLN A 269 -20.23 2.01 -13.82
CA GLN A 269 -21.42 2.69 -13.30
C GLN A 269 -21.42 4.19 -13.59
N LYS A 270 -20.23 4.83 -13.59
CA LYS A 270 -20.04 6.23 -13.97
C LYS A 270 -20.02 6.44 -15.49
N GLY A 271 -20.10 5.38 -16.30
CA GLY A 271 -20.00 5.44 -17.76
C GLY A 271 -18.59 5.76 -18.27
N GLN A 272 -17.56 5.54 -17.44
CA GLN A 272 -16.15 5.76 -17.78
C GLN A 272 -15.56 4.50 -18.44
N GLN A 273 -14.50 4.68 -19.23
CA GLN A 273 -13.78 3.55 -19.82
C GLN A 273 -12.95 2.84 -18.74
N VAL A 274 -13.18 1.54 -18.60
CA VAL A 274 -12.34 0.65 -17.79
C VAL A 274 -11.12 0.24 -18.60
N SER A 275 -9.96 0.17 -17.95
CA SER A 275 -8.79 -0.42 -18.58
C SER A 275 -9.01 -1.91 -18.85
N PRO A 276 -8.99 -2.35 -20.13
CA PRO A 276 -9.19 -3.75 -20.47
C PRO A 276 -8.08 -4.61 -19.87
N LEU A 277 -6.84 -4.11 -19.86
CA LEU A 277 -5.68 -4.82 -19.29
C LEU A 277 -5.88 -5.13 -17.80
N LEU A 278 -6.36 -4.16 -17.01
CA LEU A 278 -6.60 -4.37 -15.58
C LEU A 278 -7.76 -5.35 -15.36
N ALA A 279 -8.89 -5.14 -16.04
CA ALA A 279 -10.07 -5.97 -15.91
C ALA A 279 -9.77 -7.44 -16.28
N GLU A 280 -9.12 -7.68 -17.42
CA GLU A 280 -8.75 -9.03 -17.86
C GLU A 280 -7.82 -9.72 -16.88
N ASN A 281 -6.80 -9.03 -16.34
CA ASN A 281 -5.88 -9.64 -15.39
C ASN A 281 -6.54 -9.96 -14.05
N ILE A 282 -7.44 -9.11 -13.56
CA ILE A 282 -8.16 -9.36 -12.31
C ILE A 282 -9.13 -10.55 -12.45
N LEU A 283 -9.82 -10.67 -13.59
CA LEU A 283 -10.74 -11.77 -13.85
C LEU A 283 -10.02 -13.13 -13.89
N LYS A 284 -8.71 -13.18 -14.17
CA LYS A 284 -7.91 -14.41 -14.08
C LYS A 284 -7.82 -14.98 -12.65
N PHE A 285 -8.07 -14.19 -11.62
CA PHE A 285 -8.09 -14.67 -10.23
C PHE A 285 -9.38 -15.39 -9.83
N ILE A 286 -10.42 -15.39 -10.67
CA ILE A 286 -11.70 -16.05 -10.40
C ILE A 286 -11.53 -17.51 -9.92
N PRO A 287 -10.78 -18.39 -10.63
CA PRO A 287 -10.63 -19.78 -10.22
C PRO A 287 -10.03 -19.91 -8.83
N LYS A 288 -8.95 -19.17 -8.58
CA LYS A 288 -8.21 -19.22 -7.31
C LYS A 288 -9.05 -18.68 -6.15
N ILE A 289 -9.78 -17.59 -6.35
CA ILE A 289 -10.63 -17.00 -5.31
C ILE A 289 -11.82 -17.92 -4.99
N PHE A 290 -12.39 -18.59 -6.00
CA PHE A 290 -13.40 -19.61 -5.79
C PHE A 290 -12.85 -20.80 -4.99
N GLU A 291 -11.66 -21.29 -5.34
CA GLU A 291 -10.96 -22.34 -4.58
C GLU A 291 -10.75 -21.93 -3.11
N LEU A 292 -10.26 -20.71 -2.86
CA LEU A 292 -10.04 -20.18 -1.52
C LEU A 292 -11.35 -20.08 -0.72
N ALA A 293 -12.44 -19.61 -1.33
CA ALA A 293 -13.75 -19.55 -0.68
C ALA A 293 -14.27 -20.94 -0.27
N MET A 294 -13.94 -21.98 -1.05
CA MET A 294 -14.26 -23.37 -0.72
C MET A 294 -13.35 -23.91 0.39
N GLN A 295 -12.04 -23.75 0.23
CA GLN A 295 -11.00 -24.28 1.10
C GLN A 295 -11.06 -23.69 2.52
N PHE A 296 -11.27 -22.38 2.62
CA PHE A 296 -11.28 -21.63 3.88
C PHE A 296 -12.70 -21.40 4.42
N SER A 297 -13.66 -22.26 4.09
CA SER A 297 -15.06 -22.17 4.53
C SER A 297 -15.27 -22.13 6.05
N CYS A 298 -14.30 -22.60 6.85
CA CYS A 298 -14.33 -22.51 8.31
C CYS A 298 -13.60 -21.28 8.89
N GLU A 299 -12.77 -20.59 8.10
CA GLU A 299 -12.02 -19.41 8.51
C GLU A 299 -12.79 -18.15 8.11
N LEU A 300 -13.67 -17.68 9.01
CA LEU A 300 -14.66 -16.65 8.70
C LEU A 300 -14.09 -15.38 8.04
N GLU A 301 -12.91 -14.90 8.46
CA GLU A 301 -12.32 -13.69 7.87
C GLU A 301 -11.96 -13.89 6.40
N ILE A 302 -11.30 -14.99 6.07
CA ILE A 302 -10.89 -15.31 4.69
C ILE A 302 -12.11 -15.65 3.85
N PHE A 303 -13.02 -16.46 4.40
CA PHE A 303 -14.26 -16.83 3.73
C PHE A 303 -15.07 -15.59 3.33
N ASN A 304 -15.24 -14.64 4.26
CA ASN A 304 -16.00 -13.42 4.02
C ASN A 304 -15.34 -12.54 2.95
N GLU A 305 -14.02 -12.38 2.99
CA GLU A 305 -13.32 -11.57 1.99
C GLU A 305 -13.30 -12.27 0.62
N ALA A 306 -13.08 -13.58 0.56
CA ALA A 306 -13.05 -14.35 -0.69
C ALA A 306 -14.42 -14.33 -1.40
N THR A 307 -15.50 -14.56 -0.66
CA THR A 307 -16.87 -14.50 -1.20
C THR A 307 -17.29 -13.07 -1.58
N SER A 308 -16.90 -12.06 -0.80
CA SER A 308 -17.08 -10.63 -1.14
C SER A 308 -16.37 -10.30 -2.46
N THR A 309 -15.11 -10.72 -2.59
CA THR A 309 -14.28 -10.51 -3.78
C THR A 309 -14.88 -11.22 -4.99
N LEU A 310 -15.26 -12.50 -4.83
CA LEU A 310 -15.88 -13.29 -5.89
C LEU A 310 -17.19 -12.64 -6.37
N PHE A 311 -18.03 -12.14 -5.46
CA PHE A 311 -19.24 -11.42 -5.81
C PHE A 311 -18.93 -10.17 -6.66
N THR A 312 -17.91 -9.39 -6.28
CA THR A 312 -17.45 -8.23 -7.05
C THR A 312 -16.97 -8.64 -8.46
N LEU A 313 -16.21 -9.73 -8.58
CA LEU A 313 -15.74 -10.25 -9.88
C LEU A 313 -16.89 -10.74 -10.77
N ILE A 314 -17.88 -11.42 -10.19
CA ILE A 314 -19.10 -11.85 -10.90
C ILE A 314 -19.86 -10.63 -11.44
N GLY A 315 -19.96 -9.56 -10.65
CA GLY A 315 -20.60 -8.33 -11.10
C GLY A 315 -19.82 -7.58 -12.17
N LEU A 316 -18.49 -7.70 -12.19
CA LEU A 316 -17.64 -7.13 -13.22
C LEU A 316 -17.83 -7.86 -14.57
N ASN A 317 -17.80 -9.20 -14.55
CA ASN A 317 -18.03 -10.01 -15.75
C ASN A 317 -18.61 -11.39 -15.40
N GLN A 318 -19.94 -11.52 -15.51
CA GLN A 318 -20.64 -12.77 -15.21
C GLN A 318 -20.26 -13.90 -16.18
N ASP A 319 -19.96 -13.57 -17.43
CA ASP A 319 -19.64 -14.57 -18.47
C ASP A 319 -18.28 -15.24 -18.21
N SER A 320 -17.32 -14.50 -17.66
CA SER A 320 -16.02 -15.05 -17.24
C SER A 320 -16.19 -16.08 -16.12
N PHE A 321 -17.05 -15.79 -15.14
CA PHE A 321 -17.37 -16.76 -14.09
C PHE A 321 -18.10 -17.99 -14.65
N LYS A 322 -19.10 -17.80 -15.52
CA LYS A 322 -19.80 -18.93 -16.17
C LYS A 322 -18.86 -19.79 -17.02
N ALA A 323 -17.90 -19.17 -17.72
CA ALA A 323 -16.90 -19.91 -18.50
C ALA A 323 -16.03 -20.79 -17.59
N TYR A 324 -15.59 -20.27 -16.45
CA TYR A 324 -14.89 -21.05 -15.43
C TYR A 324 -15.75 -22.20 -14.88
N LEU A 325 -17.02 -21.95 -14.55
CA LEU A 325 -17.95 -23.00 -14.09
C LEU A 325 -18.13 -24.11 -15.13
N ASN A 326 -18.25 -23.76 -16.41
CA ASN A 326 -18.36 -24.75 -17.49
C ASN A 326 -17.11 -25.61 -17.62
N GLN A 327 -15.92 -25.04 -17.41
CA GLN A 327 -14.67 -25.80 -17.36
C GLN A 327 -14.67 -26.76 -16.16
N LEU A 328 -15.07 -26.27 -14.98
CA LEU A 328 -15.16 -27.08 -13.76
C LEU A 328 -16.15 -28.26 -13.91
N LEU A 329 -17.32 -28.01 -14.47
CA LEU A 329 -18.35 -29.04 -14.73
C LEU A 329 -17.96 -30.04 -15.82
N SER A 330 -16.95 -29.72 -16.65
CA SER A 330 -16.41 -30.61 -17.68
C SER A 330 -15.33 -31.56 -17.15
N LEU A 331 -14.85 -31.37 -15.91
CA LEU A 331 -13.87 -32.25 -15.29
C LEU A 331 -14.45 -33.66 -15.13
N PRO A 332 -13.68 -34.73 -15.44
CA PRO A 332 -14.15 -36.12 -15.32
C PRO A 332 -14.78 -36.45 -13.97
N SER A 333 -14.17 -35.96 -12.89
CA SER A 333 -14.61 -36.15 -11.50
C SER A 333 -15.99 -35.53 -11.21
N ASN A 334 -16.42 -34.54 -11.99
CA ASN A 334 -17.66 -33.80 -11.79
C ASN A 334 -18.80 -34.25 -12.71
N ILE A 335 -18.52 -35.08 -13.72
CA ILE A 335 -19.52 -35.49 -14.73
C ILE A 335 -20.69 -36.24 -14.10
N GLU A 336 -20.42 -37.12 -13.12
CA GLU A 336 -21.45 -37.93 -12.45
C GLU A 336 -22.47 -37.07 -11.70
N ASN A 337 -22.03 -35.96 -11.10
CA ASN A 337 -22.87 -35.03 -10.34
C ASN A 337 -23.26 -33.78 -11.13
N LYS A 338 -22.96 -33.73 -12.43
CA LYS A 338 -23.05 -32.51 -13.25
C LYS A 338 -24.41 -31.82 -13.17
N SER A 339 -25.51 -32.55 -13.31
CA SER A 339 -26.86 -31.96 -13.24
C SER A 339 -27.18 -31.35 -11.87
N ALA A 340 -26.70 -31.96 -10.78
CA ALA A 340 -26.90 -31.45 -9.42
C ALA A 340 -26.04 -30.19 -9.18
N LEU A 341 -24.78 -30.22 -9.64
CA LEU A 341 -23.87 -29.09 -9.58
C LEU A 341 -24.37 -27.90 -10.40
N GLU A 342 -24.90 -28.13 -11.60
CA GLU A 342 -25.52 -27.09 -12.44
C GLU A 342 -26.71 -26.41 -11.72
N GLN A 343 -27.54 -27.18 -11.02
CA GLN A 343 -28.64 -26.64 -10.21
C GLN A 343 -28.11 -25.82 -9.02
N ALA A 344 -27.09 -26.30 -8.31
CA ALA A 344 -26.48 -25.59 -7.20
C ALA A 344 -25.85 -24.26 -7.65
N PHE A 345 -25.11 -24.26 -8.77
CA PHE A 345 -24.56 -23.05 -9.37
C PHE A 345 -25.63 -22.08 -9.86
N THR A 346 -26.72 -22.62 -10.43
CA THR A 346 -27.87 -21.78 -10.83
C THR A 346 -28.42 -21.07 -9.60
N LYS A 347 -28.72 -21.78 -8.50
CA LYS A 347 -29.21 -21.19 -7.24
C LYS A 347 -28.26 -20.13 -6.67
N LEU A 348 -26.95 -20.35 -6.76
CA LEU A 348 -25.94 -19.40 -6.31
C LEU A 348 -25.99 -18.09 -7.10
N LEU A 349 -26.22 -18.18 -8.41
CA LEU A 349 -26.26 -17.04 -9.34
C LEU A 349 -27.64 -16.37 -9.44
N THR A 350 -28.73 -17.04 -9.02
CA THR A 350 -30.06 -16.44 -9.06
C THR A 350 -30.12 -15.23 -8.13
N THR A 351 -30.33 -14.05 -8.69
CA THR A 351 -30.70 -12.85 -7.94
C THR A 351 -32.15 -12.99 -7.47
N SER A 352 -32.42 -12.68 -6.21
CA SER A 352 -33.79 -12.62 -5.68
C SER A 352 -34.56 -11.54 -6.44
N SER A 353 -35.83 -11.77 -6.74
CA SER A 353 -36.69 -10.86 -7.53
C SER A 353 -36.88 -9.46 -6.92
N ASP A 354 -36.48 -9.23 -5.67
CA ASP A 354 -36.44 -7.89 -5.04
C ASP A 354 -35.17 -7.08 -5.39
N ASP A 355 -34.20 -7.66 -6.11
CA ASP A 355 -32.93 -7.02 -6.48
C ASP A 355 -32.99 -6.21 -7.81
N GLU A 356 -34.12 -6.21 -8.51
CA GLU A 356 -34.31 -5.59 -9.84
C GLU A 356 -34.44 -4.06 -9.86
N ALA A 357 -34.35 -3.39 -8.71
CA ALA A 357 -34.20 -1.93 -8.70
C ALA A 357 -32.73 -1.55 -8.86
N THR A 358 -32.24 -1.67 -10.09
CA THR A 358 -30.96 -1.16 -10.64
C THR A 358 -29.65 -1.90 -10.26
N PRO A 359 -28.72 -2.11 -11.22
CA PRO A 359 -27.33 -2.52 -10.98
C PRO A 359 -26.47 -1.41 -10.33
N ARG A 360 -27.12 -0.46 -9.65
CA ARG A 360 -26.49 0.79 -9.19
C ARG A 360 -25.85 0.72 -7.82
N ASN A 361 -26.14 -0.28 -6.99
CA ASN A 361 -25.53 -0.35 -5.67
C ASN A 361 -25.06 -1.79 -5.36
N PHE A 362 -23.76 -2.02 -5.51
CA PHE A 362 -23.04 -3.14 -4.87
C PHE A 362 -23.03 -2.90 -3.35
N THR A 363 -24.18 -3.11 -2.70
CA THR A 363 -24.32 -2.83 -1.26
C THR A 363 -23.70 -3.94 -0.43
N ALA A 364 -23.27 -3.59 0.78
CA ALA A 364 -22.87 -4.58 1.80
C ALA A 364 -23.95 -5.64 2.05
N SER A 365 -25.23 -5.28 1.88
CA SER A 365 -26.36 -6.21 1.98
C SER A 365 -26.36 -7.26 0.86
N LYS A 366 -26.08 -6.88 -0.40
CA LYS A 366 -25.99 -7.84 -1.51
C LYS A 366 -24.80 -8.78 -1.37
N LYS A 367 -23.64 -8.27 -0.93
CA LYS A 367 -22.46 -9.09 -0.57
C LYS A 367 -22.80 -10.11 0.52
N ARG A 368 -23.49 -9.69 1.59
CA ARG A 368 -23.94 -10.57 2.67
C ARG A 368 -24.94 -11.63 2.20
N ASN A 369 -25.88 -11.27 1.32
CA ASN A 369 -26.82 -12.24 0.75
C ASN A 369 -26.11 -13.29 -0.11
N PHE A 370 -25.10 -12.88 -0.90
CA PHE A 370 -24.27 -13.82 -1.65
C PHE A 370 -23.49 -14.76 -0.73
N GLN A 371 -22.91 -14.26 0.37
CA GLN A 371 -22.26 -15.08 1.39
C GLN A 371 -23.17 -16.18 1.93
N ILE A 372 -24.40 -15.84 2.33
CA ILE A 372 -25.40 -16.82 2.84
C ILE A 372 -25.75 -17.87 1.77
N LYS A 373 -25.88 -17.44 0.50
CA LYS A 373 -26.11 -18.38 -0.62
C LYS A 373 -24.90 -19.28 -0.84
N PHE A 374 -23.69 -18.75 -0.68
CA PHE A 374 -22.45 -19.51 -0.83
C PHE A 374 -22.28 -20.54 0.29
N GLU A 375 -22.62 -20.21 1.54
CA GLU A 375 -22.69 -21.18 2.65
C GLU A 375 -23.68 -22.31 2.35
N SER A 376 -24.87 -21.97 1.84
CA SER A 376 -25.85 -22.98 1.43
C SER A 376 -25.34 -23.85 0.27
N PHE A 377 -24.66 -23.23 -0.70
CA PHE A 377 -24.01 -23.91 -1.81
C PHE A 377 -22.95 -24.90 -1.33
N LEU A 378 -22.10 -24.52 -0.37
CA LEU A 378 -21.08 -25.40 0.21
C LEU A 378 -21.68 -26.67 0.80
N ILE A 379 -22.83 -26.57 1.47
CA ILE A 379 -23.55 -27.73 2.02
C ILE A 379 -24.08 -28.62 0.89
N GLU A 380 -24.64 -28.03 -0.16
CA GLU A 380 -25.22 -28.77 -1.30
C GLU A 380 -24.16 -29.50 -2.15
N VAL A 381 -22.96 -28.94 -2.30
CA VAL A 381 -21.90 -29.51 -3.16
C VAL A 381 -20.83 -30.28 -2.40
N SER A 382 -20.93 -30.37 -1.07
CA SER A 382 -19.97 -31.06 -0.22
C SER A 382 -19.78 -32.51 -0.65
N GLY A 383 -18.54 -32.88 -1.01
CA GLY A 383 -18.18 -34.21 -1.49
C GLY A 383 -18.60 -34.55 -2.93
N ALA A 384 -19.33 -33.65 -3.61
CA ALA A 384 -19.78 -33.83 -4.99
C ALA A 384 -18.96 -33.02 -6.01
N LEU A 385 -18.33 -31.93 -5.56
CA LEU A 385 -17.52 -31.03 -6.39
C LEU A 385 -16.02 -31.25 -6.18
N CYS A 386 -15.32 -31.62 -7.26
CA CYS A 386 -13.86 -31.64 -7.33
C CYS A 386 -13.35 -30.39 -8.03
N LEU A 387 -12.30 -29.78 -7.48
CA LEU A 387 -11.66 -28.58 -8.04
C LEU A 387 -10.49 -28.91 -9.00
N THR A 388 -10.04 -30.17 -9.02
CA THR A 388 -8.91 -30.68 -9.81
C THR A 388 -9.26 -31.99 -10.49
#